data_AF-A0A7X7C1S9-F1
#
_entry.id   AF-A0A7X7C1S9-F1
#
_cell.length_a   1.000
_cell.length_b   1.000
_cell.length_c   1.000
_cell.angle_alpha   90.00
_cell.angle_beta   90.00
_cell.angle_gamma   90.00
#
_symmetry.space_group_name_H-M   'P 1'
#
loop_
_entity.id
_entity.type
_entity.pdbx_description
1 polymer ?
#
loop_
_entity_poly.entity_id
_entity_poly.type
_entity_poly.pdbx_seq_one_letter_code
_entity_poly.pdbx_strand_id
1 'polypeptide(L)'
;KTGEINSAKHIIQGTGYGFVPPHWEEGLADEIITVSDDEVREMTVRLSVEQGLYVGYSSGANIAATIKFLEKNPSIKYIATILCDTGYKYSDL
;
A
#
# COMPACT_ATOMS: atom_id res chain seq x y z
N LYS A 1 -15.46 -9.27 1.58
CA LYS A 1 -14.20 -8.97 0.84
C LYS A 1 -13.38 -7.89 1.57
N THR A 2 -12.78 -8.21 2.72
CA THR A 2 -12.03 -7.23 3.53
C THR A 2 -10.61 -7.68 3.86
N GLY A 3 -10.16 -8.80 3.26
CA GLY A 3 -8.92 -9.47 3.66
C GLY A 3 -9.02 -10.13 5.04
N GLU A 4 -7.96 -10.82 5.44
CA GLU A 4 -7.79 -11.41 6.78
C GLU A 4 -6.76 -10.58 7.57
N ILE A 5 -7.09 -10.19 8.79
CA ILE A 5 -6.18 -9.42 9.66
C ILE A 5 -5.44 -10.38 10.57
N ASN A 6 -4.19 -10.67 10.23
CA ASN A 6 -3.34 -11.58 11.01
C ASN A 6 -2.47 -10.88 12.06
N SER A 7 -2.29 -9.55 11.94
CA SER A 7 -1.60 -8.71 12.93
C SER A 7 -2.30 -7.37 13.06
N ALA A 8 -2.63 -6.98 14.29
CA ALA A 8 -3.16 -5.64 14.60
C ALA A 8 -2.05 -4.57 14.65
N LYS A 9 -0.78 -4.98 14.64
CA LYS A 9 0.37 -4.07 14.64
C LYS A 9 1.02 -4.12 13.26
N HIS A 10 1.02 -2.98 12.58
CA HIS A 10 1.68 -2.75 11.29
C HIS A 10 2.30 -1.35 11.31
N ILE A 11 3.18 -1.05 10.36
CA ILE A 11 3.87 0.26 10.30
C ILE A 11 3.06 1.35 9.59
N ILE A 12 2.09 0.97 8.76
CA ILE A 12 1.28 1.92 7.97
C ILE A 12 0.38 2.76 8.89
N GLN A 13 0.46 4.09 8.79
CA GLN A 13 -0.37 5.02 9.58
C GLN A 13 -1.45 5.69 8.71
N GLY A 14 -2.46 6.28 9.35
CA GLY A 14 -3.51 7.07 8.69
C GLY A 14 -4.70 6.27 8.18
N THR A 15 -4.69 4.96 8.32
CA THR A 15 -5.75 4.03 7.96
C THR A 15 -6.43 3.51 9.23
N GLY A 16 -7.76 3.41 9.21
CA GLY A 16 -8.54 2.86 10.31
C GLY A 16 -8.60 1.34 10.18
N TYR A 17 -7.94 0.62 11.07
CA TYR A 17 -7.90 -0.84 11.05
C TYR A 17 -8.89 -1.43 12.05
N GLY A 18 -9.46 -2.59 11.72
CA GLY A 18 -10.32 -3.34 12.63
C GLY A 18 -11.80 -2.98 12.58
N PHE A 19 -12.24 -2.12 11.66
CA PHE A 19 -13.65 -1.94 11.33
C PHE A 19 -13.83 -1.61 9.86
N VAL A 20 -15.01 -1.89 9.33
CA VAL A 20 -15.38 -1.51 7.96
C VAL A 20 -15.96 -0.09 8.00
N PRO A 21 -15.40 0.88 7.26
CA PRO A 21 -15.94 2.24 7.22
C PRO A 21 -17.41 2.24 6.77
N PRO A 22 -18.27 3.09 7.35
CA PRO A 22 -19.69 3.11 6.99
C PRO A 22 -19.97 3.52 5.54
N HIS A 23 -19.01 4.17 4.89
CA HIS A 23 -19.06 4.58 3.48
C HIS A 23 -18.39 3.56 2.54
N TRP A 24 -17.94 2.42 3.05
CA TRP A 24 -17.38 1.36 2.22
C TRP A 24 -18.50 0.61 1.49
N GLU A 25 -18.31 0.39 0.19
CA GLU A 25 -19.20 -0.40 -0.65
C GLU A 25 -18.45 -1.62 -1.17
N GLU A 26 -18.89 -2.83 -0.81
CA GLU A 26 -18.18 -4.09 -1.11
C GLU A 26 -17.99 -4.35 -2.62
N GLY A 27 -18.82 -3.74 -3.47
CA GLY A 27 -18.74 -3.84 -4.92
C GLY A 27 -17.65 -2.98 -5.58
N LEU A 28 -17.01 -2.07 -4.85
CA LEU A 28 -16.00 -1.17 -5.42
C LEU A 28 -14.64 -1.84 -5.65
N ALA A 29 -14.36 -2.94 -4.95
CA ALA A 29 -13.12 -3.69 -5.10
C ALA A 29 -13.36 -5.10 -5.66
N ASP A 30 -12.68 -5.39 -6.77
CA ASP A 30 -12.63 -6.71 -7.38
C ASP A 30 -11.69 -7.65 -6.62
N GLU A 31 -10.53 -7.15 -6.20
CA GLU A 31 -9.47 -7.89 -5.50
C GLU A 31 -8.93 -7.09 -4.30
N ILE A 32 -8.43 -7.81 -3.28
CA ILE A 32 -7.72 -7.26 -2.14
C ILE A 32 -6.31 -7.87 -2.11
N ILE A 33 -5.29 -7.03 -2.10
CA ILE A 33 -3.88 -7.45 -2.09
C ILE A 33 -3.25 -7.04 -0.76
N THR A 34 -2.70 -8.01 -0.04
CA THR A 34 -2.00 -7.79 1.22
C THR A 34 -0.50 -7.59 0.99
N VAL A 35 0.11 -6.71 1.78
CA VAL A 35 1.56 -6.48 1.83
C VAL A 35 2.06 -6.57 3.27
N SER A 36 3.30 -7.00 3.45
CA SER A 36 3.97 -7.05 4.75
C SER A 36 4.65 -5.72 5.07
N ASP A 37 4.93 -5.48 6.36
CA ASP A 37 5.69 -4.30 6.80
C ASP A 37 7.09 -4.22 6.14
N ASP A 38 7.73 -5.37 5.90
CA ASP A 38 9.04 -5.44 5.25
C ASP A 38 8.96 -4.99 3.78
N GLU A 39 7.97 -5.47 3.03
CA GLU A 39 7.73 -5.06 1.64
C GLU A 39 7.43 -3.56 1.55
N VAL A 40 6.65 -3.04 2.50
CA VAL A 40 6.32 -1.62 2.59
C VAL A 40 7.56 -0.78 2.86
N ARG A 41 8.38 -1.17 3.83
CA ARG A 41 9.61 -0.44 4.18
C ARG A 41 10.59 -0.45 3.02
N GLU A 42 10.85 -1.62 2.43
CA GLU A 42 11.75 -1.76 1.28
C GLU A 42 11.28 -0.88 0.12
N MET A 43 10.00 -0.98 -0.25
CA MET A 43 9.46 -0.21 -1.38
C MET A 43 9.50 1.30 -1.13
N THR A 44 9.22 1.75 0.10
CA THR A 44 9.26 3.18 0.43
C THR A 44 10.68 3.75 0.26
N VAL A 45 11.70 3.00 0.70
CA VAL A 45 13.11 3.39 0.50
C VAL A 45 13.47 3.40 -0.99
N ARG A 46 13.07 2.37 -1.75
CA ARG A 46 13.33 2.28 -3.18
C ARG A 46 12.70 3.43 -3.96
N LEU A 47 11.46 3.84 -3.64
CA LEU A 47 10.82 5.00 -4.26
C LEU A 47 11.63 6.29 -4.05
N SER A 48 12.17 6.49 -2.85
CA SER A 48 13.02 7.64 -2.55
C SER A 48 14.33 7.61 -3.34
N VAL A 49 15.03 6.46 -3.33
CA VAL A 49 16.38 6.32 -3.91
C VAL A 49 16.36 6.20 -5.43
N GLU A 50 15.43 5.42 -5.99
CA GLU A 50 15.39 5.08 -7.42
C GLU A 50 14.56 6.08 -8.23
N GLN A 51 13.52 6.67 -7.62
CA GLN A 51 12.56 7.53 -8.32
C GLN A 51 12.55 8.99 -7.82
N GLY A 52 13.28 9.30 -6.75
CA GLY A 52 13.28 10.64 -6.15
C GLY A 52 11.95 11.01 -5.47
N LEU A 53 11.14 10.00 -5.10
CA LEU A 53 9.82 10.17 -4.50
C LEU A 53 9.89 9.92 -2.99
N TYR A 54 10.06 10.99 -2.20
CA TYR A 54 10.09 10.89 -0.74
C TYR A 54 8.68 10.86 -0.14
N VAL A 55 8.11 9.65 -0.04
CA VAL A 55 6.70 9.39 0.31
C VAL A 55 6.55 8.57 1.59
N GLY A 56 5.34 8.53 2.16
CA GLY A 56 5.03 7.73 3.34
C GLY A 56 4.75 6.25 3.08
N TYR A 57 4.55 5.50 4.17
CA TYR A 57 4.37 4.04 4.13
C TYR A 57 3.17 3.56 3.29
N SER A 58 2.03 4.25 3.33
CA SER A 58 0.86 3.88 2.53
C SER A 58 1.15 3.95 1.01
N SER A 59 2.01 4.87 0.59
CA SER A 59 2.47 4.99 -0.79
C SER A 59 3.38 3.82 -1.19
N GLY A 60 4.31 3.43 -0.30
CA GLY A 60 5.11 2.23 -0.49
C GLY A 60 4.26 0.96 -0.59
N ALA A 61 3.25 0.83 0.26
CA ALA A 61 2.28 -0.27 0.23
C ALA A 61 1.55 -0.36 -1.11
N ASN A 62 1.05 0.77 -1.62
CA ASN A 62 0.35 0.86 -2.89
C ASN A 62 1.22 0.41 -4.08
N ILE A 63 2.49 0.78 -4.10
CA ILE A 63 3.42 0.37 -5.16
C ILE A 63 3.81 -1.11 -5.01
N ALA A 64 4.07 -1.59 -3.80
CA ALA A 64 4.36 -3.00 -3.55
C ALA A 64 3.19 -3.91 -3.98
N ALA A 65 1.95 -3.52 -3.64
CA ALA A 65 0.75 -4.21 -4.09
C ALA A 65 0.57 -4.16 -5.61
N THR A 66 0.88 -3.01 -6.24
CA THR A 66 0.83 -2.85 -7.71
C THR A 66 1.78 -3.81 -8.42
N ILE A 67 3.01 -3.97 -7.92
CA ILE A 67 4.00 -4.89 -8.50
C ILE A 67 3.50 -6.34 -8.40
N LYS A 68 3.04 -6.76 -7.22
CA LYS A 68 2.44 -8.10 -7.02
C LYS A 68 1.26 -8.36 -7.95
N PHE A 69 0.42 -7.36 -8.16
CA PHE A 69 -0.72 -7.47 -9.07
C PHE A 69 -0.27 -7.68 -10.51
N LEU A 70 0.73 -6.93 -10.97
CA LEU A 70 1.29 -7.06 -12.32
C LEU A 70 2.00 -8.40 -12.54
N GLU A 71 2.70 -8.94 -11.53
CA GLU A 71 3.31 -10.27 -11.60
C GLU A 71 2.27 -11.37 -11.85
N LYS A 72 1.08 -11.25 -11.27
CA LYS A 72 -0.05 -12.16 -11.50
C LYS A 72 -0.81 -11.87 -12.80
N ASN A 73 -0.80 -10.62 -13.26
CA ASN A 73 -1.58 -10.14 -14.40
C ASN A 73 -0.69 -9.49 -15.47
N PRO A 74 0.23 -10.24 -16.11
CA PRO A 74 1.24 -9.68 -17.01
C PRO A 74 0.67 -9.08 -18.31
N SER A 75 -0.60 -9.30 -18.62
CA SER A 75 -1.28 -8.68 -19.75
C SER A 75 -1.64 -7.21 -19.53
N ILE A 76 -1.66 -6.75 -18.28
CA ILE A 76 -1.97 -5.36 -17.92
C ILE A 76 -0.75 -4.48 -18.18
N LYS A 77 -0.94 -3.42 -18.97
CA LYS A 77 0.14 -2.51 -19.39
C LYS A 77 0.25 -1.23 -18.56
N TYR A 78 -0.86 -0.78 -17.99
CA TYR A 78 -0.95 0.50 -17.31
C TYR A 78 -1.74 0.34 -16.02
N ILE A 79 -1.20 0.91 -14.94
CA ILE A 79 -1.86 1.01 -13.64
C ILE A 79 -1.71 2.44 -13.14
N ALA A 80 -2.79 2.97 -12.59
CA ALA A 80 -2.75 4.19 -11.80
C ALA A 80 -2.86 3.82 -10.32
N THR A 81 -2.05 4.46 -9.48
CA THR A 81 -2.09 4.31 -8.03
C THR A 81 -1.86 5.64 -7.34
N ILE A 82 -2.12 5.70 -6.03
CA ILE A 82 -2.08 6.93 -5.23
C ILE A 82 -0.86 6.90 -4.32
N LEU A 83 -0.12 8.00 -4.26
CA LEU A 83 0.90 8.24 -3.24
C LEU A 83 0.31 9.21 -2.22
N CYS A 84 -0.04 8.68 -1.05
CA CYS A 84 -0.97 9.32 -0.10
C CYS A 84 -0.37 10.54 0.60
N ASP A 85 0.92 10.52 0.92
CA ASP A 85 1.64 11.65 1.54
C ASP A 85 3.17 11.57 1.40
N THR A 86 3.84 12.56 2.00
CA THR A 86 5.30 12.72 1.99
C THR A 86 5.97 11.95 3.13
N GLY A 87 7.24 11.58 2.93
CA GLY A 87 8.07 10.90 3.93
C GLY A 87 8.37 11.73 5.19
N TYR A 88 8.16 13.05 5.16
CA TYR A 88 8.49 13.98 6.26
C TYR A 88 7.78 13.70 7.59
N LYS A 89 6.71 12.91 7.58
CA LYS A 89 5.94 12.58 8.80
C LYS A 89 6.48 11.38 9.57
N TYR A 90 7.44 10.65 9.00
CA TYR A 90 7.91 9.38 9.53
C TYR A 90 9.42 9.49 9.81
N SER A 91 9.77 9.64 11.10
CA SER A 91 11.16 9.85 11.51
C SER A 91 12.05 8.61 11.38
N ASP A 92 11.44 7.45 11.13
CA ASP A 92 12.09 6.15 10.97
C ASP A 92 12.19 5.69 9.49
N LEU A 93 11.87 6.59 8.54
CA LEU A 93 12.12 6.42 7.10
C LEU A 93 13.51 6.89 6.68
#